data_AF-A0A920UNZ7-F1
#
_entry.id   AF-A0A920UNZ7-F1
#
_cell.length_a   1.000
_cell.length_b   1.000
_cell.length_c   1.000
_cell.angle_alpha   90.00
_cell.angle_beta   90.00
_cell.angle_gamma   90.00
#
_symmetry.space_group_name_H-M   'P 1'
#
loop_
_entity.id
_entity.type
_entity.pdbx_description
1 polymer ?
#
loop_
_entity_poly.entity_id
_entity_poly.type
_entity_poly.pdbx_seq_one_letter_code
_entity_poly.pdbx_strand_id
1 'polypeptide(L)'
;MGCTPDHPQSTFNVAGPVAESQLTLFYWILAAAVFVFVIVTAILFWAVFRYRRKESDKDPEQIHGNTKLEIAWTILPAIILVFVAIPTVITIFDNANSPCTYEEGCLEVTVEAAQWFWNFTYKDPSNPDLEVMTSNEMRIPVDEVVNIKLTSRDVFIVFGFLI
;
A
#
# COMPACT_ATOMS: atom_id res chain seq x y z
N MET A 1 11.74 1.73 20.39
CA MET A 1 11.42 3.13 20.04
C MET A 1 12.59 3.65 19.22
N GLY A 2 12.42 3.76 17.90
CA GLY A 2 13.47 4.21 16.99
C GLY A 2 13.74 5.70 17.19
N CYS A 3 14.88 6.02 17.79
CA CYS A 3 15.31 7.38 18.11
C CYS A 3 16.70 7.66 17.52
N THR A 4 16.98 7.18 16.31
CA THR A 4 18.21 7.47 15.57
C THR A 4 17.90 8.56 14.53
N PRO A 5 18.51 9.77 14.62
CA PRO A 5 18.23 10.89 13.71
C PRO A 5 18.50 10.60 12.22
N ASP A 6 19.34 9.61 11.97
CA ASP A 6 19.82 9.12 10.68
C ASP A 6 18.84 8.14 9.99
N HIS A 7 17.94 7.50 10.75
CA HIS A 7 16.94 6.57 10.22
C HIS A 7 15.54 6.91 10.76
N PRO A 8 14.88 7.96 10.21
CA PRO A 8 13.56 8.34 10.64
C PRO A 8 12.55 7.27 10.22
N GLN A 9 11.80 6.77 11.20
CA GLN A 9 10.73 5.80 10.99
C GLN A 9 9.61 6.42 10.14
N SER A 10 9.66 6.20 8.82
CA SER A 10 8.77 6.84 7.85
C SER A 10 8.37 5.87 6.75
N THR A 11 7.07 5.74 6.51
CA THR A 11 6.52 4.95 5.39
C THR A 11 6.94 5.50 4.02
N PHE A 12 7.41 6.74 3.96
CA PHE A 12 7.88 7.38 2.73
C PHE A 12 9.40 7.23 2.51
N ASN A 13 10.12 6.69 3.49
CA ASN A 13 11.54 6.36 3.37
C ASN A 13 11.65 4.83 3.39
N VAL A 14 11.60 4.22 2.20
CA VAL A 14 11.45 2.77 2.06
C VAL A 14 12.80 2.08 1.99
N ALA A 15 12.94 0.98 2.73
CA ALA A 15 14.10 0.10 2.69
C ALA A 15 13.63 -1.32 2.30
N GLY A 16 13.56 -1.59 0.99
CA GLY A 16 13.23 -2.91 0.44
C GLY A 16 12.31 -2.87 -0.79
N PRO A 17 12.37 -3.90 -1.65
CA PRO A 17 11.68 -3.89 -2.95
C PRO A 17 10.15 -3.92 -2.83
N VAL A 18 9.62 -4.59 -1.80
CA VAL A 18 8.16 -4.64 -1.53
C VAL A 18 7.65 -3.25 -1.13
N ALA A 19 8.39 -2.54 -0.27
CA ALA A 19 8.00 -1.21 0.16
C ALA A 19 8.14 -0.18 -0.99
N GLU A 20 9.15 -0.33 -1.85
CA GLU A 20 9.33 0.48 -3.06
C GLU A 20 8.18 0.30 -4.07
N SER A 21 7.74 -0.93 -4.32
CA SER A 21 6.62 -1.20 -5.23
C SER A 21 5.32 -0.61 -4.71
N GLN A 22 5.05 -0.73 -3.40
CA GLN A 22 3.90 -0.11 -2.73
C GLN A 22 3.93 1.42 -2.80
N LEU A 23 5.08 2.03 -2.52
CA LEU A 23 5.24 3.49 -2.55
C LEU A 23 5.08 4.04 -3.97
N THR A 24 5.58 3.33 -4.97
CA THR A 24 5.37 3.68 -6.38
C THR A 24 3.89 3.69 -6.72
N LEU A 25 3.16 2.60 -6.43
CA LEU A 25 1.71 2.52 -6.64
C LEU A 25 0.95 3.62 -5.91
N PHE A 26 1.34 3.93 -4.68
CA PHE A 26 0.74 5.01 -3.90
C PHE A 26 0.85 6.35 -4.63
N TYR A 27 2.03 6.71 -5.13
CA TYR A 27 2.19 7.98 -5.87
C TYR A 27 1.39 8.02 -7.18
N TRP A 28 1.27 6.90 -7.90
CA TRP A 28 0.42 6.83 -9.09
C TRP A 28 -1.06 7.06 -8.77
N ILE A 29 -1.57 6.40 -7.73
CA ILE A 29 -2.95 6.55 -7.27
C ILE A 29 -3.19 7.98 -6.77
N LEU A 30 -2.26 8.51 -5.98
CA LEU A 30 -2.34 9.88 -5.47
C LEU A 30 -2.36 10.90 -6.61
N ALA A 31 -1.50 10.75 -7.62
CA ALA A 31 -1.48 11.61 -8.79
C ALA A 31 -2.81 11.59 -9.55
N ALA A 32 -3.39 10.39 -9.77
CA ALA A 32 -4.70 10.25 -10.40
C ALA A 32 -5.82 10.90 -9.57
N ALA A 33 -5.81 10.72 -8.24
CA ALA A 33 -6.77 11.32 -7.33
C ALA A 33 -6.68 12.86 -7.34
N VAL A 34 -5.47 13.40 -7.27
CA VAL A 34 -5.23 14.85 -7.33
C VAL A 34 -5.68 15.42 -8.67
N PHE A 35 -5.40 14.74 -9.78
CA PHE A 35 -5.83 15.15 -11.11
C PHE A 35 -7.36 15.28 -11.21
N VAL A 36 -8.10 14.25 -10.78
CA VAL A 36 -9.57 14.27 -10.77
C VAL A 36 -10.08 15.36 -9.83
N PHE A 37 -9.49 15.49 -8.64
CA PHE A 37 -9.85 16.51 -7.66
C PHE A 37 -9.71 17.93 -8.23
N VAL A 38 -8.60 18.23 -8.89
CA VAL A 38 -8.36 19.55 -9.50
C VAL A 38 -9.37 19.83 -10.61
N ILE A 39 -9.67 18.86 -11.48
CA ILE A 39 -10.64 19.04 -12.57
C ILE A 39 -12.04 19.33 -12.02
N VAL A 40 -12.52 18.49 -11.10
CA VAL A 40 -13.86 18.65 -10.51
C VAL A 40 -13.94 19.99 -9.78
N THR A 41 -12.93 20.31 -8.99
CA THR A 41 -12.86 21.58 -8.24
C THR A 41 -12.85 22.78 -9.19
N ALA A 42 -12.08 22.74 -10.28
CA ALA A 42 -12.04 23.81 -11.27
C ALA A 42 -13.38 24.01 -11.98
N ILE A 43 -14.08 22.92 -12.35
CA ILE A 43 -15.41 22.98 -12.95
C ILE A 43 -16.42 23.56 -11.97
N LEU A 44 -16.37 23.17 -10.69
CA LEU A 44 -17.22 23.71 -9.65
C LEU A 44 -16.99 25.20 -9.44
N PHE A 45 -15.74 25.64 -9.31
CA PHE A 45 -15.41 27.06 -9.21
C PHE A 45 -15.87 27.84 -10.45
N TRP A 46 -15.61 27.31 -11.64
CA TRP A 46 -16.09 27.91 -12.88
C TRP A 46 -17.61 28.06 -12.88
N ALA A 47 -18.35 27.03 -12.48
CA ALA A 47 -19.81 27.07 -12.42
C ALA A 47 -20.30 28.11 -11.41
N VAL A 48 -19.70 28.16 -10.22
CA VAL A 48 -20.02 29.14 -9.17
C VAL A 48 -19.80 30.57 -9.66
N PHE A 49 -18.68 30.86 -10.32
CA PHE A 49 -18.40 32.22 -10.81
C PHE A 49 -19.21 32.58 -12.06
N ARG A 50 -19.43 31.63 -12.97
CA ARG A 50 -20.11 31.86 -14.25
C ARG A 50 -21.63 31.96 -14.12
N TYR A 51 -22.23 31.18 -13.23
CA TYR A 51 -23.68 31.12 -13.01
C TYR A 51 -24.11 31.80 -11.71
N ARG A 52 -23.26 32.64 -11.12
CA ARG A 52 -23.63 33.47 -9.97
C ARG A 52 -24.79 34.40 -10.35
N ARG A 53 -25.95 34.21 -9.71
CA ARG A 53 -27.16 35.01 -9.96
C ARG A 53 -26.88 36.49 -9.73
N LYS A 54 -27.24 37.32 -10.71
CA LYS A 54 -27.30 38.78 -10.60
C LYS A 54 -28.75 39.20 -10.43
N GLU A 55 -28.95 40.39 -9.86
CA GLU A 55 -30.27 40.96 -9.57
C GLU A 55 -31.16 41.10 -10.83
N SER A 56 -30.54 41.21 -12.01
CA SER A 56 -31.20 41.30 -13.31
C SER A 56 -31.52 39.95 -13.99
N ASP A 57 -31.12 38.82 -13.41
CA ASP A 57 -31.22 37.52 -14.08
C ASP A 57 -32.63 36.94 -13.99
N LYS A 58 -33.15 36.49 -15.14
CA LYS A 58 -34.38 35.70 -15.25
C LYS A 58 -34.17 34.30 -14.66
N ASP A 59 -35.27 33.62 -14.35
CA ASP A 59 -35.21 32.25 -13.85
C ASP A 59 -34.53 31.31 -14.86
N PRO A 60 -33.70 30.37 -14.38
CA PRO A 60 -32.96 29.46 -15.23
C PRO A 60 -33.89 28.49 -15.96
N GLU A 61 -33.44 28.02 -17.12
CA GLU A 61 -34.12 26.99 -17.88
C GLU A 61 -34.21 25.69 -17.04
N GLN A 62 -35.40 25.08 -16.99
CA GLN A 62 -35.68 23.88 -16.19
C GLN A 62 -35.22 22.62 -16.94
N ILE A 63 -33.92 22.39 -16.94
CA ILE A 63 -33.31 21.20 -17.55
C ILE A 63 -33.38 20.04 -16.55
N HIS A 64 -34.05 18.96 -16.92
CA HIS A 64 -34.30 17.82 -16.02
C HIS A 64 -33.14 16.80 -15.96
N GLY A 65 -32.20 16.87 -16.91
CA GLY A 65 -31.03 15.99 -16.94
C GLY A 65 -30.45 15.86 -18.34
N ASN A 66 -29.34 15.14 -18.44
CA ASN A 66 -28.71 14.84 -19.72
C ASN A 66 -28.15 13.41 -19.68
N THR A 67 -28.93 12.44 -20.13
CA THR A 67 -28.59 11.01 -20.10
C THR A 67 -27.20 10.71 -20.67
N LYS A 68 -26.75 11.43 -21.70
CA LYS A 68 -25.40 11.25 -22.27
C LYS A 68 -24.31 11.67 -21.27
N LEU A 69 -24.52 12.77 -20.57
CA LEU A 69 -23.62 13.26 -19.53
C LEU A 69 -23.61 12.30 -18.33
N GLU A 70 -24.78 11.74 -17.98
CA GLU A 70 -24.90 10.78 -16.88
C GLU A 70 -24.12 9.48 -17.14
N ILE A 71 -24.22 8.97 -18.36
CA ILE A 71 -23.45 7.81 -18.81
C ILE A 71 -21.95 8.12 -18.80
N ALA A 72 -21.55 9.29 -19.34
CA ALA A 72 -20.15 9.68 -19.43
C ALA A 72 -19.47 9.74 -18.05
N TRP A 73 -20.09 10.40 -17.06
CA TRP A 73 -19.49 10.50 -15.72
C TRP A 73 -19.59 9.22 -14.90
N THR A 74 -20.34 8.21 -15.34
CA THR A 74 -20.41 6.91 -14.65
C THR A 74 -19.37 5.95 -15.22
N ILE A 75 -19.21 5.96 -16.56
CA ILE A 75 -18.21 5.15 -17.25
C ILE A 75 -16.79 5.66 -16.95
N LEU A 76 -16.57 6.98 -16.92
CA LEU A 76 -15.24 7.55 -16.72
C LEU A 76 -14.60 7.11 -15.38
N PRO A 77 -15.26 7.22 -14.20
CA PRO A 77 -14.72 6.71 -12.95
C PRO A 77 -14.55 5.18 -12.96
N ALA A 78 -15.48 4.43 -13.57
CA ALA A 78 -15.36 2.98 -13.66
C ALA A 78 -14.09 2.56 -14.42
N ILE A 79 -13.78 3.24 -15.54
CA ILE A 79 -12.55 3.00 -16.31
C ILE A 79 -11.31 3.32 -15.47
N ILE A 80 -11.28 4.46 -14.78
CA ILE A 80 -10.16 4.83 -13.90
C ILE A 80 -9.91 3.76 -12.83
N LEU A 81 -10.99 3.25 -12.21
CA LEU A 81 -10.88 2.18 -11.23
C LEU A 81 -10.29 0.90 -11.81
N VAL A 82 -10.67 0.49 -13.03
CA VAL A 82 -10.09 -0.69 -13.69
C VAL A 82 -8.59 -0.50 -13.93
N PHE A 83 -8.18 0.69 -14.40
CA PHE A 83 -6.76 1.00 -14.63
C PHE A 83 -5.91 0.97 -13.35
N VAL A 84 -6.48 1.34 -12.20
CA VAL A 84 -5.79 1.24 -10.91
C VAL A 84 -5.85 -0.18 -10.35
N ALA A 85 -6.98 -0.87 -10.50
CA ALA A 85 -7.21 -2.18 -9.92
C ALA A 85 -6.28 -3.26 -10.50
N ILE A 86 -6.09 -3.27 -11.82
CA ILE A 86 -5.25 -4.29 -12.49
C ILE A 86 -3.81 -4.32 -11.94
N PRO A 87 -3.03 -3.22 -11.98
CA PRO A 87 -1.67 -3.24 -11.44
C PRO A 87 -1.66 -3.49 -9.94
N THR A 88 -2.65 -2.98 -9.20
CA THR A 88 -2.76 -3.24 -7.75
C THR A 88 -2.89 -4.73 -7.45
N VAL A 89 -3.78 -5.44 -8.15
CA VAL A 89 -3.97 -6.88 -7.96
C VAL A 89 -2.72 -7.66 -8.34
N ILE A 90 -2.06 -7.31 -9.45
CA ILE A 90 -0.79 -7.94 -9.86
C ILE A 90 0.27 -7.76 -8.77
N THR A 91 0.50 -6.54 -8.30
CA THR A 91 1.49 -6.26 -7.25
C THR A 91 1.15 -6.91 -5.92
N ILE A 92 -0.13 -7.09 -5.59
CA ILE A 92 -0.53 -7.87 -4.40
C ILE A 92 -0.03 -9.32 -4.52
N PHE A 93 -0.25 -9.97 -5.67
CA PHE A 93 0.20 -11.35 -5.88
C PHE A 93 1.73 -11.46 -5.97
N ASP A 94 2.38 -10.50 -6.63
CA ASP A 94 3.85 -10.48 -6.74
C ASP A 94 4.50 -10.28 -5.38
N ASN A 95 3.93 -9.44 -4.51
CA ASN A 95 4.44 -9.23 -3.16
C ASN A 95 4.06 -10.35 -2.18
N ALA A 96 2.97 -11.09 -2.44
CA ALA A 96 2.54 -12.21 -1.60
C ALA A 96 3.34 -13.49 -1.87
N ASN A 97 3.83 -13.66 -3.10
CA ASN A 97 4.65 -14.79 -3.48
C ASN A 97 6.12 -14.44 -3.25
N SER A 98 6.80 -15.26 -2.45
CA SER A 98 8.24 -15.09 -2.30
C SER A 98 8.96 -15.42 -3.62
N PRO A 99 9.96 -14.64 -4.03
CA PRO A 99 10.77 -14.94 -5.21
C PRO A 99 11.61 -16.21 -5.07
N CYS A 100 11.73 -16.77 -3.86
CA CYS A 100 12.34 -18.09 -3.65
C CYS A 100 11.79 -18.79 -2.42
N THR A 101 11.80 -20.12 -2.48
CA THR A 101 11.30 -21.00 -1.41
C THR A 101 12.43 -21.51 -0.53
N TYR A 102 12.08 -22.05 0.65
CA TYR A 102 13.04 -22.73 1.52
C TYR A 102 13.73 -23.91 0.82
N GLU A 103 12.99 -24.65 -0.03
CA GLU A 103 13.53 -25.79 -0.80
C GLU A 103 14.59 -25.34 -1.83
N GLU A 104 14.54 -24.09 -2.27
CA GLU A 104 15.53 -23.48 -3.18
C GLU A 104 16.73 -22.89 -2.42
N GLY A 105 16.80 -23.08 -1.10
CA GLY A 105 17.92 -22.66 -0.26
C GLY A 105 17.78 -21.27 0.37
N CYS A 106 16.60 -20.65 0.30
CA CYS A 106 16.38 -19.34 0.90
C CYS A 106 16.11 -19.41 2.42
N LEU A 107 16.54 -18.38 3.14
CA LEU A 107 16.41 -18.29 4.58
C LEU A 107 14.93 -18.21 4.99
N GLU A 108 14.48 -19.12 5.85
CA GLU A 108 13.18 -19.06 6.51
C GLU A 108 13.35 -18.69 8.00
N VAL A 109 12.67 -17.61 8.41
CA VAL A 109 12.62 -17.14 9.80
C VAL A 109 11.20 -17.32 10.31
N THR A 110 11.04 -18.17 11.32
CA THR A 110 9.76 -18.28 12.03
C THR A 110 9.71 -17.22 13.13
N VAL A 111 8.74 -16.33 13.04
CA VAL A 111 8.47 -15.29 14.02
C VAL A 111 7.28 -15.74 14.86
N GLU A 112 7.53 -15.97 16.15
CA GLU A 112 6.51 -16.32 17.13
C GLU A 112 6.22 -15.11 18.02
N ALA A 113 4.97 -14.66 18.00
CA ALA A 113 4.45 -13.62 18.88
C ALA A 113 4.02 -14.23 20.23
N ALA A 114 4.48 -13.63 21.33
CA ALA A 114 4.03 -13.93 22.69
C ALA A 114 3.88 -12.64 23.51
N GLN A 115 3.08 -12.65 24.57
CA GLN A 115 3.02 -11.49 25.48
C GLN A 115 4.26 -11.43 26.38
N TRP A 116 5.12 -10.40 26.35
CA TRP A 116 5.20 -9.21 25.49
C TRP A 116 6.55 -9.17 24.76
N PHE A 117 6.87 -10.23 24.04
CA PHE A 117 8.16 -10.43 23.38
C PHE A 117 8.01 -11.20 22.08
N TRP A 118 9.05 -11.12 21.26
CA TRP A 118 9.13 -11.81 19.98
C TRP A 118 10.21 -12.87 20.03
N ASN A 119 9.92 -14.07 19.53
CA ASN A 119 10.93 -15.10 19.30
C ASN A 119 11.13 -15.27 17.80
N PHE A 120 12.40 -15.34 17.41
CA PHE A 120 12.82 -15.54 16.03
C PHE A 120 13.62 -16.82 15.96
N THR A 121 13.13 -17.79 15.18
CA THR A 121 13.81 -19.05 14.91
C THR A 121 14.32 -19.05 13.48
N TYR A 122 15.64 -19.16 13.31
CA TYR A 122 16.31 -19.30 12.03
C TYR A 122 16.55 -20.79 11.77
N LYS A 123 16.14 -21.27 10.60
CA LYS A 123 16.46 -22.63 10.14
C LYS A 123 17.53 -22.54 9.05
N ASP A 124 18.60 -23.31 9.19
CA ASP A 124 19.63 -23.37 8.15
C ASP A 124 19.11 -24.15 6.93
N PRO A 125 19.05 -23.55 5.72
CA PRO A 125 18.59 -24.25 4.52
C PRO A 125 19.45 -25.46 4.14
N SER A 126 20.73 -25.46 4.53
CA SER A 126 21.68 -26.56 4.26
C SER A 126 21.58 -27.69 5.29
N ASN A 127 21.11 -27.39 6.51
CA ASN A 127 20.94 -28.39 7.57
C ASN A 127 19.71 -28.06 8.44
N PRO A 128 18.54 -28.66 8.12
CA PRO A 128 17.28 -28.38 8.82
C PRO A 128 17.30 -28.67 10.33
N ASP A 129 18.24 -29.49 10.81
CA ASP A 129 18.36 -29.84 12.24
C ASP A 129 19.06 -28.73 13.05
N LEU A 130 19.72 -27.78 12.38
CA LEU A 130 20.35 -26.62 13.00
C LEU A 130 19.37 -25.45 13.03
N GLU A 131 18.87 -25.17 14.23
CA GLU A 131 18.00 -24.02 14.49
C GLU A 131 18.67 -23.08 15.50
N VAL A 132 18.61 -21.78 15.22
CA VAL A 132 19.07 -20.73 16.14
C VAL A 132 17.85 -19.93 16.57
N MET A 133 17.68 -19.75 17.88
CA MET A 133 16.61 -18.92 18.43
C MET A 133 17.20 -17.63 19.03
N THR A 134 16.55 -16.51 18.73
CA THR A 134 16.83 -15.20 19.32
C THR A 134 15.53 -14.58 19.80
N SER A 135 15.60 -13.70 20.81
CA SER A 135 14.42 -13.01 21.36
C SER A 135 14.56 -11.51 21.18
N ASN A 136 13.47 -10.85 20.80
CA ASN A 136 13.31 -9.39 20.59
C ASN A 136 14.18 -8.73 19.54
N GLU A 137 15.24 -9.39 19.06
CA GLU A 137 16.11 -8.87 18.03
C GLU A 137 16.19 -9.86 16.86
N MET A 138 15.85 -9.37 15.68
CA MET A 138 15.96 -10.12 14.43
C MET A 138 17.07 -9.51 13.59
N ARG A 139 17.95 -10.35 13.04
CA ARG A 139 19.06 -9.95 12.16
C ARG A 139 18.89 -10.66 10.84
N ILE A 140 18.90 -9.90 9.76
CA ILE A 140 18.79 -10.42 8.41
C ILE A 140 19.96 -9.95 7.55
N PRO A 141 20.44 -10.78 6.63
CA PRO A 141 21.39 -10.35 5.61
C PRO A 141 20.74 -9.31 4.68
N VAL A 142 21.55 -8.36 4.22
CA VAL A 142 21.14 -7.39 3.19
C VAL A 142 21.28 -8.07 1.82
N ASP A 143 20.43 -7.70 0.87
CA ASP A 143 20.41 -8.23 -0.51
C ASP A 143 20.11 -9.73 -0.64
N GLU A 144 19.54 -10.34 0.40
CA GLU A 144 19.06 -11.72 0.38
C GLU A 144 17.56 -11.79 0.64
N VAL A 145 16.91 -12.78 0.05
CA VAL A 145 15.48 -13.01 0.24
C VAL A 145 15.27 -13.76 1.56
N VAL A 146 14.43 -13.18 2.42
CA VAL A 146 14.08 -13.76 3.72
C VAL A 146 12.59 -14.06 3.77
N ASN A 147 12.26 -15.33 3.94
CA ASN A 147 10.89 -15.81 4.11
C ASN A 147 10.50 -15.73 5.58
N ILE A 148 9.42 -15.01 5.87
CA ILE A 148 8.96 -14.81 7.24
C ILE A 148 7.68 -15.60 7.46
N LYS A 149 7.74 -16.57 8.37
CA LYS A 149 6.60 -17.36 8.80
C LYS A 149 6.09 -16.84 10.14
N LEU A 150 4.91 -16.23 10.12
CA LEU A 150 4.30 -15.64 11.32
C LEU A 150 3.43 -16.66 12.04
N THR A 151 3.63 -16.80 13.34
CA THR A 151 2.77 -17.56 14.24
C THR A 151 2.57 -16.80 15.54
N SER A 152 1.50 -17.14 16.27
CA SER A 152 1.23 -16.58 17.60
C SER A 152 0.92 -17.71 18.57
N ARG A 153 1.38 -17.54 19.82
CA ARG A 153 1.15 -18.50 20.91
C ARG A 153 -0.18 -18.25 21.62
N ASP A 154 -0.53 -17.00 21.87
CA ASP A 154 -1.56 -16.61 22.83
C ASP A 154 -2.56 -15.59 22.28
N VAL A 155 -2.09 -14.51 21.66
CA VAL A 155 -2.95 -13.41 21.18
C VAL A 155 -2.62 -12.95 19.77
N PHE A 156 -3.62 -12.41 19.08
CA PHE A 156 -3.39 -11.72 17.81
C PHE A 156 -2.55 -10.46 18.05
N ILE A 157 -1.36 -10.43 17.46
CA ILE A 157 -0.46 -9.28 17.44
C ILE A 157 0.00 -9.09 16.00
N VAL A 158 0.07 -7.83 15.57
CA VAL A 158 0.61 -7.46 14.25
C VAL A 158 2.12 -7.33 14.38
N PHE A 159 2.85 -8.09 13.57
CA PHE A 159 4.28 -7.93 13.41
C PHE A 159 4.58 -6.90 12.34
N GLY A 160 5.54 -6.01 12.60
CA GLY A 160 5.97 -4.99 11.65
C GLY A 160 7.43 -4.62 11.87
N PHE A 161 8.12 -4.36 10.77
CA PHE A 161 9.49 -3.87 10.81
C PHE A 161 9.52 -2.36 11.00
N LEU A 162 10.51 -1.90 11.75
CA LEU A 162 10.83 -0.49 11.92
C LEU A 162 12.28 -0.30 11.44
N ILE A 163 12.43 0.00 10.15
CA ILE A 163 13.69 0.32 9.47
C ILE A 163 13.54 1.62 8.71
#